data_AF-A0A918AMM5-F1
#
_entry.id   AF-A0A918AMM5-F1
#
_cell.length_a   1.000
_cell.length_b   1.000
_cell.length_c   1.000
_cell.angle_alpha   90.00
_cell.angle_beta   90.00
_cell.angle_gamma   90.00
#
_symmetry.space_group_name_H-M   'P 1'
#
loop_
_entity.id
_entity.type
_entity.pdbx_description
1 polymer ?
#
loop_
_entity_poly.entity_id
_entity_poly.type
_entity_poly.pdbx_seq_one_letter_code
_entity_poly.pdbx_strand_id
1 'polypeptide(L)'
;MIPANTLMVAPFRDGVTAQRGRRTGGRTTADRLASHCRSASVARVAEAPRPEQATVSAHHPDGSATVLRDDGVLVEVPARAVAAGGWRSLRPGQRVTLERAEGGRVDALRPPV
;
A
#
# COMPACT_ATOMS: atom_id res chain seq x y z
N MET A 1 19.12 32.68 -1.57
CA MET A 1 20.06 32.17 -0.54
C MET A 1 19.93 30.65 -0.55
N ILE A 2 20.83 29.95 -1.24
CA ILE A 2 20.88 28.50 -1.41
C ILE A 2 22.35 28.13 -1.22
N PRO A 3 22.75 27.26 -0.27
CA PRO A 3 24.12 26.77 -0.28
C PRO A 3 24.22 25.52 -1.17
N ALA A 4 25.13 25.63 -2.14
CA ALA A 4 25.67 24.54 -2.91
C ALA A 4 26.47 23.59 -1.99
N ASN A 5 26.27 22.28 -2.13
CA ASN A 5 27.25 21.31 -1.67
C ASN A 5 27.49 20.28 -2.76
N THR A 6 28.41 20.64 -3.65
CA THR A 6 29.10 19.78 -4.59
C THR A 6 30.28 19.14 -3.87
N LEU A 7 30.30 17.81 -3.77
CA LEU A 7 31.54 17.05 -3.68
C LEU A 7 31.42 15.77 -4.52
N MET A 8 31.95 15.85 -5.74
CA MET A 8 32.51 14.72 -6.46
C MET A 8 33.92 14.48 -5.92
N VAL A 9 34.23 13.25 -5.47
CA VAL A 9 35.58 12.66 -5.58
C VAL A 9 35.45 11.14 -5.67
N ALA A 10 35.73 10.59 -6.86
CA ALA A 10 36.40 9.29 -7.02
C ALA A 10 37.81 9.62 -7.52
N PRO A 11 38.86 8.86 -7.12
CA PRO A 11 39.18 7.64 -7.89
C PRO A 11 39.89 6.55 -7.06
N PHE A 12 39.92 5.30 -7.54
CA PHE A 12 41.18 4.58 -7.87
C PHE A 12 40.88 3.14 -8.31
N ARG A 13 41.66 2.66 -9.29
CA ARG A 13 41.50 1.40 -10.02
C ARG A 13 42.36 0.27 -9.46
N ASP A 14 41.87 -0.94 -9.78
CA ASP A 14 42.54 -2.20 -10.16
C ASP A 14 43.51 -2.93 -9.22
N GLY A 15 43.26 -4.25 -9.15
CA GLY A 15 44.13 -5.24 -8.51
C GLY A 15 43.61 -6.66 -8.75
N VAL A 16 43.68 -7.14 -9.98
CA VAL A 16 43.48 -8.56 -10.34
C VAL A 16 44.76 -9.34 -9.97
N THR A 17 44.62 -10.42 -9.19
CA THR A 17 45.49 -11.60 -9.32
C THR A 17 44.78 -12.88 -8.91
N ALA A 18 45.02 -13.92 -9.71
CA ALA A 18 44.46 -15.26 -9.65
C ALA A 18 44.88 -16.05 -8.40
N GLN A 19 44.14 -17.10 -8.02
CA GLN A 19 44.62 -18.48 -8.10
C GLN A 19 43.52 -19.50 -7.76
N ARG A 20 43.52 -20.59 -8.53
CA ARG A 20 42.78 -21.85 -8.34
C ARG A 20 42.87 -22.41 -6.91
N GLY A 21 41.73 -22.95 -6.46
CA GLY A 21 41.67 -24.00 -5.44
C GLY A 21 40.47 -24.91 -5.68
N ARG A 22 40.65 -25.99 -6.48
CA ARG A 22 39.75 -27.14 -6.42
C ARG A 22 40.00 -27.85 -5.09
N ARG A 23 38.99 -27.96 -4.22
CA ARG A 23 38.85 -29.12 -3.34
C ARG A 23 37.38 -29.49 -3.15
N THR A 24 37.14 -30.74 -3.54
CA THR A 24 36.06 -31.65 -3.18
C THR A 24 35.65 -31.59 -1.72
N GLY A 25 34.35 -31.80 -1.46
CA GLY A 25 33.88 -32.50 -0.28
C GLY A 25 32.78 -31.78 0.49
N GLY A 26 31.64 -32.46 0.62
CA GLY A 26 30.64 -32.16 1.64
C GLY A 26 29.27 -31.85 1.08
N ARG A 27 28.50 -32.88 0.73
CA ARG A 27 27.04 -32.80 0.85
C ARG A 27 26.74 -32.61 2.33
N THR A 28 26.67 -31.35 2.76
CA THR A 28 26.21 -30.99 4.10
C THR A 28 24.72 -31.29 4.20
N THR A 29 24.32 -31.73 5.38
CA THR A 29 22.97 -32.02 5.87
C THR A 29 22.02 -30.79 5.81
N ALA A 30 22.33 -29.76 5.03
CA ALA A 30 21.56 -28.54 4.86
C ALA A 30 20.37 -28.71 3.91
N ASP A 31 20.36 -29.74 3.05
CA ASP A 31 19.30 -29.93 2.04
C ASP A 31 17.93 -30.35 2.65
N ARG A 32 17.88 -30.81 3.91
CA ARG A 32 16.60 -31.12 4.58
C ARG A 32 15.85 -29.90 5.11
N LEU A 33 16.52 -28.76 5.29
CA LEU A 33 15.88 -27.53 5.77
C LEU A 33 15.25 -26.72 4.63
N ALA A 34 15.71 -26.90 3.39
CA ALA A 34 15.12 -26.25 2.22
C ALA A 34 13.72 -26.80 1.86
N SER A 35 13.33 -27.98 2.39
CA SER A 35 12.02 -28.57 2.10
C SER A 35 10.90 -28.07 3.00
N HIS A 36 11.20 -27.48 4.17
CA HIS A 36 10.16 -27.06 5.12
C HIS A 36 9.67 -25.62 4.92
N CYS A 37 10.38 -24.79 4.16
CA CYS A 37 9.96 -23.41 3.90
C CYS A 37 8.91 -23.26 2.78
N ARG A 38 8.51 -24.34 2.11
CA ARG A 38 7.53 -24.29 0.99
C ARG A 38 6.06 -24.46 1.41
N SER A 39 5.77 -24.52 2.72
CA SER A 39 4.41 -24.77 3.22
C SER A 39 3.70 -23.55 3.82
N ALA A 40 4.37 -22.39 3.93
CA ALA A 40 3.78 -21.18 4.51
C ALA A 40 3.46 -20.07 3.48
N SER A 41 3.54 -20.36 2.18
CA SER A 41 3.33 -19.35 1.13
C SER A 41 2.00 -19.47 0.40
N VAL A 42 0.99 -20.00 1.10
CA VAL A 42 -0.41 -19.68 0.80
C VAL A 42 -0.90 -18.76 1.93
N ALA A 43 -0.15 -17.68 2.18
CA ALA A 43 -0.80 -16.48 2.68
C ALA A 43 -1.90 -16.20 1.67
N ARG A 44 -3.14 -16.41 2.11
CA ARG A 44 -4.33 -16.24 1.29
C ARG A 44 -4.09 -15.02 0.41
N VAL A 45 -4.21 -15.19 -0.90
CA VAL A 45 -4.58 -14.06 -1.74
C VAL A 45 -5.93 -13.66 -1.17
N ALA A 46 -5.91 -12.78 -0.17
CA ALA A 46 -7.09 -12.08 0.25
C ALA A 46 -7.46 -11.34 -1.03
N GLU A 47 -8.47 -11.86 -1.73
CA GLU A 47 -9.14 -11.15 -2.81
C GLU A 47 -9.24 -9.71 -2.33
N ALA A 48 -8.51 -8.80 -2.98
CA ALA A 48 -8.50 -7.41 -2.56
C ALA A 48 -9.98 -7.00 -2.51
N PRO A 49 -10.47 -6.50 -1.36
CA PRO A 49 -11.88 -6.20 -1.22
C PRO A 49 -12.26 -5.31 -2.39
N ARG A 50 -13.27 -5.72 -3.17
CA ARG A 50 -13.67 -4.95 -4.34
C ARG A 50 -13.90 -3.49 -3.91
N PRO A 51 -13.39 -2.52 -4.68
CA PRO A 51 -13.53 -1.11 -4.34
C PRO A 51 -15.01 -0.77 -4.23
N GLU A 52 -15.41 -0.39 -3.02
CA GLU A 52 -16.81 -0.17 -2.70
C GLU A 52 -17.26 1.19 -3.22
N GLN A 53 -18.19 1.19 -4.16
CA GLN A 53 -18.66 2.43 -4.75
C GLN A 53 -19.81 3.05 -3.94
N ALA A 54 -19.81 4.37 -3.89
CA ALA A 54 -20.85 5.17 -3.27
C ALA A 54 -21.04 6.51 -4.00
N THR A 55 -22.15 7.16 -3.72
CA THR A 55 -22.52 8.47 -4.22
C THR A 55 -22.67 9.42 -3.04
N VAL A 56 -22.03 10.60 -3.09
CA VAL A 56 -22.16 11.61 -2.04
C VAL A 56 -23.61 12.09 -1.98
N SER A 57 -24.24 11.98 -0.81
CA SER A 57 -25.56 12.53 -0.55
C SER A 57 -25.44 13.95 -0.01
N ALA A 58 -24.58 14.15 1.00
CA ALA A 58 -24.34 15.45 1.62
C ALA A 58 -22.88 15.61 2.05
N HIS A 59 -22.38 16.84 2.01
CA HIS A 59 -21.12 17.24 2.61
C HIS A 59 -21.42 18.32 3.66
N HIS A 60 -20.98 18.07 4.88
CA HIS A 60 -21.35 18.84 6.06
C HIS A 60 -20.30 19.93 6.35
N PRO A 61 -20.67 21.01 7.06
CA PRO A 61 -19.76 22.11 7.35
C PRO A 61 -18.61 21.73 8.29
N ASP A 62 -18.73 20.63 9.05
CA ASP A 62 -17.67 20.05 9.87
C ASP A 62 -16.64 19.24 9.07
N GLY A 63 -16.85 19.09 7.75
CA GLY A 63 -16.03 18.32 6.83
C GLY A 63 -16.39 16.84 6.75
N SER A 64 -17.39 16.38 7.52
CA SER A 64 -17.95 15.03 7.36
C SER A 64 -18.84 14.94 6.13
N ALA A 65 -19.19 13.72 5.73
CA ALA A 65 -20.04 13.50 4.57
C ALA A 65 -20.96 12.30 4.78
N THR A 66 -22.18 12.40 4.27
CA THR A 66 -23.09 11.26 4.15
C THR A 66 -23.03 10.76 2.72
N VAL A 67 -22.82 9.45 2.54
CA VAL A 67 -22.75 8.82 1.21
C VAL A 67 -23.76 7.69 1.10
N LEU A 68 -24.37 7.54 -0.07
CA LEU A 68 -25.22 6.43 -0.44
C LEU A 68 -24.38 5.38 -1.16
N ARG A 69 -24.18 4.25 -0.52
CA ARG A 69 -23.53 3.09 -1.13
C ARG A 69 -24.40 2.51 -2.24
N ASP A 70 -23.77 1.80 -3.17
CA ASP A 70 -24.49 1.16 -4.28
C ASP A 70 -25.45 0.03 -3.82
N ASP A 71 -25.30 -0.47 -2.59
CA ASP A 71 -26.26 -1.39 -1.95
C ASP A 71 -27.49 -0.67 -1.34
N GLY A 72 -27.58 0.66 -1.50
CA GLY A 72 -28.70 1.47 -1.00
C GLY A 72 -28.55 1.91 0.46
N VAL A 73 -27.43 1.63 1.12
CA VAL A 73 -27.21 2.00 2.52
C VAL A 73 -26.54 3.38 2.62
N LEU A 74 -27.12 4.26 3.43
CA LEU A 74 -26.47 5.52 3.81
C LEU A 74 -25.39 5.26 4.85
N VAL A 75 -24.21 5.82 4.61
CA VAL A 75 -23.04 5.70 5.49
C VAL A 75 -22.51 7.07 5.82
N GLU A 76 -22.32 7.30 7.12
CA GLU A 76 -21.63 8.47 7.65
C GLU A 76 -20.12 8.30 7.53
N VAL A 77 -19.49 9.27 6.87
CA VAL A 77 -18.04 9.32 6.65
C VAL A 77 -17.49 10.46 7.50
N PRO A 78 -16.62 10.15 8.48
CA PRO A 78 -16.06 11.18 9.33
C PRO A 78 -15.10 12.08 8.55
N ALA A 79 -14.97 13.35 8.97
CA ALA A 79 -14.11 14.33 8.30
C ALA A 79 -12.66 13.86 8.10
N ARG A 80 -12.13 13.09 9.07
CA ARG A 80 -10.79 12.47 8.96
C ARG A 80 -10.63 11.56 7.74
N ALA A 81 -11.68 10.82 7.37
CA ALA A 81 -11.65 9.90 6.23
C ALA A 81 -11.81 10.65 4.91
N VAL A 82 -12.61 11.72 4.89
CA VAL A 82 -12.70 12.65 3.75
C VAL A 82 -11.33 13.30 3.50
N ALA A 83 -10.68 13.80 4.56
CA ALA A 83 -9.36 14.41 4.48
C ALA A 83 -8.25 13.40 4.10
N ALA A 84 -8.30 12.16 4.62
CA ALA A 84 -7.37 11.09 4.22
C ALA A 84 -7.48 10.71 2.73
N GLY A 85 -8.66 10.96 2.16
CA GLY A 85 -8.93 10.89 0.72
C GLY A 85 -8.32 12.01 -0.12
N GLY A 86 -7.87 13.10 0.52
CA GLY A 86 -7.37 14.30 -0.14
C GLY A 86 -8.45 15.28 -0.58
N TRP A 87 -9.71 15.09 -0.15
CA TRP A 87 -10.82 15.95 -0.54
C TRP A 87 -10.86 17.22 0.31
N ARG A 88 -11.05 18.36 -0.35
CA ARG A 88 -11.31 19.67 0.31
C ARG A 88 -12.79 19.99 0.40
N SER A 89 -13.57 19.48 -0.55
CA SER A 89 -15.01 19.65 -0.65
C SER A 89 -15.58 18.53 -1.52
N LEU A 90 -16.80 18.11 -1.22
CA LEU A 90 -17.53 17.10 -1.99
C LEU A 90 -18.85 17.70 -2.48
N ARG A 91 -19.30 17.23 -3.64
CA ARG A 91 -20.58 17.64 -4.23
C ARG A 91 -21.62 16.53 -4.06
N PRO A 92 -22.87 16.85 -3.69
CA PRO A 92 -23.97 15.90 -3.82
C PRO A 92 -24.04 15.31 -5.24
N GLY A 93 -24.24 14.00 -5.35
CA GLY A 93 -24.22 13.27 -6.61
C GLY A 93 -22.82 12.81 -7.08
N GLN A 94 -21.74 13.21 -6.41
CA GLN A 94 -20.39 12.81 -6.79
C GLN A 94 -20.14 11.33 -6.50
N ARG A 95 -19.59 10.59 -7.48
CA ARG A 95 -19.15 9.19 -7.31
C ARG A 95 -17.82 9.14 -6.57
N VAL A 96 -17.73 8.22 -5.62
CA VAL A 96 -16.57 8.04 -4.75
C VAL A 96 -16.40 6.56 -4.41
N THR A 97 -15.18 6.18 -4.04
CA THR A 97 -14.88 4.83 -3.54
C THR A 97 -14.65 4.90 -2.02
N LEU A 98 -15.23 3.97 -1.28
CA LEU A 98 -15.04 3.82 0.17
C LEU A 98 -13.95 2.80 0.45
N GLU A 99 -12.96 3.22 1.24
CA GLU A 99 -12.00 2.32 1.88
C GLU A 99 -12.46 2.08 3.32
N ARG A 100 -12.74 0.82 3.66
CA ARG A 100 -13.16 0.42 5.01
C ARG A 100 -12.11 -0.45 5.68
N ALA A 101 -11.86 -0.18 6.96
CA ALA A 101 -11.05 -1.02 7.84
C ALA A 101 -11.74 -2.35 8.16
N GLU A 102 -10.95 -3.26 8.69
CA GLU A 102 -11.46 -4.43 9.41
C GLU A 102 -12.36 -3.94 10.57
N GLY A 103 -13.64 -4.30 10.54
CA GLY A 103 -14.66 -3.78 11.46
C GLY A 103 -15.67 -2.80 10.84
N GLY A 104 -15.57 -2.51 9.53
CA GLY A 104 -16.61 -1.79 8.78
C GLY A 104 -16.58 -0.26 8.92
N ARG A 105 -15.58 0.27 9.63
CA ARG A 105 -15.33 1.72 9.73
C ARG A 105 -14.74 2.26 8.43
N VAL A 106 -15.20 3.43 7.98
CA VAL A 106 -14.63 4.13 6.83
C VAL A 106 -13.32 4.84 7.23
N ASP A 107 -12.24 4.47 6.55
CA ASP A 107 -10.89 5.00 6.77
C ASP A 107 -10.53 6.08 5.74
N ALA A 108 -10.98 5.93 4.49
CA ALA A 108 -10.79 6.95 3.47
C ALA A 108 -11.91 6.97 2.43
N LEU A 109 -12.08 8.15 1.84
CA LEU A 109 -12.94 8.38 0.67
C LEU A 109 -12.06 8.65 -0.54
N ARG A 110 -12.06 7.80 -1.57
CA ARG A 110 -11.17 7.91 -2.73
C ARG A 110 -11.89 8.38 -4.00
N PRO A 111 -11.14 8.88 -5.00
CA PRO A 111 -11.66 9.01 -6.36
C PRO A 111 -12.26 7.67 -6.84
N PRO A 112 -13.31 7.73 -7.67
CA PRO A 112 -13.89 6.53 -8.27
C PRO A 112 -12.84 5.84 -9.15
N VAL A 113 -12.87 4.51 -9.15
CA VAL A 113 -11.99 3.63 -9.94
C VAL A 113 -12.70 3.03 -11.13
#